data_AF-A0A9W9ZXK6-F1
#
_entry.id   AF-A0A9W9ZXK6-F1
#
_cell.length_a   1.000
_cell.length_b   1.000
_cell.length_c   1.000
_cell.angle_alpha   90.00
_cell.angle_beta   90.00
_cell.angle_gamma   90.00
#
_symmetry.space_group_name_H-M   'P 1'
#
loop_
_entity.id
_entity.type
_entity.pdbx_description
1 polymer ?
#
loop_
_entity_poly.entity_id
_entity_poly.type
_entity_poly.pdbx_seq_one_letter_code
_entity_poly.pdbx_strand_id
1 'polypeptide(L)'
;MRQLCFAGLICLLLKPLTTEGCSINSTLDAPQSPANHTFSSPSWPQGYPVNMTCGWYITAPEDHIVMLQLTSQLSSSHSSKDSVEVYDVESSELSLITIRLALQNTSTVFSKFRSLYILFTSDDKTSPSEQGIFATYTAISTGKG
;
A
#
# COMPACT_ATOMS: atom_id res chain seq x y z
N MET A 1 12.47 4.16 -28.43
CA MET A 1 11.96 2.79 -28.57
C MET A 1 12.97 1.98 -29.35
N ARG A 2 13.63 0.99 -28.75
CA ARG A 2 14.53 0.08 -29.47
C ARG A 2 13.97 -1.32 -29.38
N GLN A 3 13.52 -1.85 -30.52
CA GLN A 3 13.11 -3.24 -30.68
C GLN A 3 14.39 -4.08 -30.81
N LEU A 4 14.64 -5.02 -29.90
CA LEU A 4 15.63 -6.07 -30.10
C LEU A 4 14.85 -7.34 -30.46
N CYS A 5 14.78 -7.63 -31.76
CA CYS A 5 14.23 -8.90 -32.26
C CYS A 5 15.34 -9.95 -32.22
N PHE A 6 15.21 -10.97 -31.39
CA PHE A 6 15.97 -12.20 -31.58
C PHE A 6 15.28 -13.03 -32.66
N ALA A 7 16.07 -13.58 -33.59
CA ALA A 7 15.56 -14.39 -34.69
C ALA A 7 14.94 -15.68 -34.15
N GLY A 8 13.63 -15.87 -34.39
CA GLY A 8 12.92 -17.11 -34.04
C GLY A 8 12.31 -17.09 -32.65
N LEU A 9 11.00 -16.80 -32.62
CA LEU A 9 10.06 -16.83 -31.49
C LEU A 9 10.14 -15.70 -30.46
N ILE A 10 9.03 -14.94 -30.46
CA ILE A 10 8.55 -14.00 -29.44
C ILE A 10 9.37 -12.70 -29.40
N CYS A 11 8.86 -11.66 -30.09
CA CYS A 11 9.08 -10.29 -29.64
C CYS A 11 8.43 -10.19 -28.26
N LEU A 12 9.20 -10.41 -27.19
CA LEU A 12 8.81 -9.91 -25.90
C LEU A 12 8.72 -8.40 -26.08
N LEU A 13 7.52 -7.85 -25.92
CA LEU A 13 7.39 -6.45 -25.58
C LEU A 13 8.18 -6.29 -24.30
N LEU A 14 9.45 -5.89 -24.39
CA LEU A 14 10.10 -5.20 -23.30
C LEU A 14 9.22 -3.97 -23.12
N LYS A 15 8.26 -4.08 -22.19
CA LYS A 15 7.66 -2.90 -21.59
C LYS A 15 8.87 -2.01 -21.30
N PRO A 16 8.92 -0.78 -21.85
CA PRO A 16 9.94 0.15 -21.40
C PRO A 16 9.91 0.13 -19.87
N LEU A 17 11.05 0.37 -19.21
CA LEU A 17 11.04 0.74 -17.79
C LEU A 17 10.24 2.06 -17.68
N THR A 18 8.92 1.97 -17.80
CA THR A 18 8.01 2.95 -17.26
C THR A 18 8.28 2.85 -15.78
N THR A 19 8.82 3.92 -15.21
CA THR A 19 8.76 4.23 -13.79
C THR A 19 7.60 3.46 -13.14
N GLU A 20 7.90 2.41 -12.37
CA GLU A 20 6.91 1.62 -11.63
C GLU A 20 6.35 2.51 -10.51
N GLY A 21 5.57 3.51 -10.89
CA GLY A 21 4.88 4.41 -9.99
C GLY A 21 3.54 3.83 -9.59
N CYS A 22 3.12 4.19 -8.39
CA CYS A 22 1.77 3.98 -7.88
C CYS A 22 0.93 5.27 -8.06
N SER A 23 -0.38 5.16 -7.81
CA SER A 23 -1.28 6.33 -7.73
C SER A 23 -1.50 6.73 -6.27
N ILE A 24 -1.64 8.03 -6.02
CA ILE A 24 -1.98 8.59 -4.70
C ILE A 24 -3.46 8.35 -4.32
N ASN A 25 -4.32 8.04 -5.30
CA ASN A 25 -5.78 7.95 -5.14
C ASN A 25 -6.33 6.62 -5.68
N SER A 26 -5.73 5.50 -5.28
CA SER A 26 -6.26 4.18 -5.65
C SER A 26 -7.45 3.85 -4.74
N THR A 27 -8.64 3.62 -5.31
CA THR A 27 -9.83 3.25 -4.54
C THR A 27 -10.02 1.73 -4.53
N LEU A 28 -10.30 1.17 -3.36
CA LEU A 28 -10.40 -0.26 -3.10
C LEU A 28 -11.66 -0.58 -2.29
N ASP A 29 -12.44 -1.56 -2.74
CA ASP A 29 -13.55 -2.09 -1.96
C ASP A 29 -13.04 -3.21 -1.04
N ALA A 30 -13.39 -3.13 0.25
CA ALA A 30 -13.07 -4.17 1.22
C ALA A 30 -14.03 -5.36 1.08
N PRO A 31 -13.53 -6.56 0.75
CA PRO A 31 -14.39 -7.74 0.70
C PRO A 31 -14.83 -8.14 2.11
N GLN A 32 -16.06 -8.64 2.25
CA GLN A 32 -16.57 -9.12 3.54
C GLN A 32 -15.82 -10.39 3.99
N SER A 33 -15.45 -10.44 5.28
CA SER A 33 -14.85 -11.63 5.89
C SER A 33 -15.72 -12.88 5.67
N PRO A 34 -15.13 -14.04 5.31
CA PRO A 34 -13.71 -14.39 5.44
C PRO A 34 -12.84 -14.02 4.22
N ALA A 35 -13.38 -13.38 3.19
CA ALA A 35 -12.59 -12.96 2.03
C ALA A 35 -11.65 -11.80 2.38
N ASN A 36 -10.48 -11.77 1.75
CA ASN A 36 -9.52 -10.69 1.90
C ASN A 36 -8.91 -10.31 0.54
N HIS A 37 -8.42 -9.08 0.44
CA HIS A 37 -7.67 -8.57 -0.69
C HIS A 37 -6.33 -8.02 -0.21
N THR A 38 -5.42 -7.73 -1.15
CA THR A 38 -4.07 -7.26 -0.84
C THR A 38 -3.66 -6.09 -1.71
N PHE A 39 -2.74 -5.27 -1.20
CA PHE A 39 -2.01 -4.27 -1.97
C PHE A 39 -0.58 -4.13 -1.42
N SER A 40 0.32 -3.57 -2.23
CA SER A 40 1.70 -3.35 -1.82
C SER A 40 2.30 -2.12 -2.48
N SER A 41 3.43 -1.65 -1.96
CA SER A 41 4.30 -0.74 -2.70
C SER A 41 4.77 -1.41 -4.01
N PRO A 42 5.09 -0.61 -5.05
CA PRO A 42 5.74 -1.11 -6.24
C PRO A 42 6.99 -1.92 -5.89
N SER A 43 7.22 -3.00 -6.65
CA SER A 43 8.38 -3.89 -6.47
C SER A 43 8.51 -4.56 -5.09
N TRP A 44 7.46 -4.64 -4.27
CA TRP A 44 7.48 -5.52 -3.09
C TRP A 44 7.57 -7.01 -3.51
N PRO A 45 8.42 -7.85 -2.87
CA PRO A 45 9.35 -7.56 -1.77
C PRO A 45 10.79 -7.23 -2.20
N GLN A 46 11.03 -6.96 -3.49
CA GLN A 46 12.37 -6.69 -4.03
C GLN A 46 12.94 -5.32 -3.62
N GLY A 47 12.10 -4.40 -3.14
CA GLY A 47 12.48 -3.07 -2.69
C GLY A 47 11.69 -1.99 -3.41
N TYR A 48 11.30 -0.93 -2.70
CA TYR A 48 10.51 0.15 -3.29
C TYR A 48 11.38 1.17 -4.05
N PRO A 49 10.86 1.81 -5.11
CA PRO A 49 11.52 2.96 -5.71
C PRO A 49 11.60 4.18 -4.77
N VAL A 50 12.60 5.03 -5.00
CA VAL A 50 12.74 6.34 -4.33
C VAL A 50 11.73 7.37 -4.84
N ASN A 51 11.46 8.41 -4.04
CA ASN A 51 10.61 9.55 -4.36
C ASN A 51 9.18 9.18 -4.77
N MET A 52 8.59 8.18 -4.11
CA MET A 52 7.24 7.74 -4.38
C MET A 52 6.22 8.34 -3.43
N THR A 53 4.99 8.40 -3.91
CA THR A 53 3.82 8.68 -3.08
C THR A 53 2.67 7.82 -3.56
N CYS A 54 2.32 6.82 -2.77
CA CYS A 54 1.25 5.87 -3.05
C CYS A 54 0.12 6.07 -2.06
N GLY A 55 -1.11 6.01 -2.54
CA GLY A 55 -2.27 6.13 -1.68
C GLY A 55 -3.40 5.18 -2.04
N TRP A 56 -3.99 4.60 -1.00
CA TRP A 56 -5.07 3.63 -1.10
C TRP A 56 -6.22 4.02 -0.19
N TYR A 57 -7.36 4.32 -0.79
CA TYR A 57 -8.64 4.51 -0.10
C TYR A 57 -9.37 3.17 -0.07
N ILE A 58 -9.56 2.61 1.12
CA ILE A 58 -10.29 1.36 1.32
C ILE A 58 -11.65 1.69 1.89
N THR A 59 -12.73 1.19 1.29
CA THR A 59 -14.10 1.39 1.77
C THR A 59 -14.77 0.05 2.03
N ALA A 60 -15.26 -0.12 3.27
CA ALA A 60 -16.09 -1.24 3.67
C ALA A 60 -17.57 -1.01 3.29
N PRO A 61 -18.35 -2.08 3.08
CA PRO A 61 -19.80 -1.98 2.94
C PRO A 61 -20.47 -1.34 4.17
N GLU A 62 -21.76 -1.05 4.07
CA GLU A 62 -22.54 -0.56 5.21
C GLU A 62 -22.49 -1.54 6.39
N ASP A 63 -22.55 -1.00 7.60
CA ASP A 63 -22.45 -1.73 8.88
C ASP A 63 -21.18 -2.57 9.08
N HIS A 64 -20.11 -2.27 8.33
CA HIS A 64 -18.80 -2.90 8.48
C HIS A 64 -17.70 -1.87 8.75
N ILE A 65 -16.62 -2.35 9.37
CA ILE A 65 -15.35 -1.63 9.50
C ILE A 65 -14.26 -2.37 8.72
N VAL A 66 -13.18 -1.68 8.40
CA VAL A 66 -11.99 -2.26 7.76
C VAL A 66 -11.06 -2.82 8.83
N MET A 67 -10.69 -4.09 8.68
CA MET A 67 -9.51 -4.66 9.35
C MET A 67 -8.36 -4.71 8.34
N LEU A 68 -7.27 -4.03 8.66
CA LEU A 68 -6.05 -3.95 7.85
C LEU A 68 -4.91 -4.64 8.59
N GLN A 69 -4.27 -5.62 7.98
CA GLN A 69 -2.98 -6.16 8.41
C GLN A 69 -1.91 -5.55 7.53
N LEU A 70 -1.04 -4.73 8.11
CA LEU A 70 0.00 -3.99 7.41
C LEU A 70 1.38 -4.48 7.87
N THR A 71 2.19 -4.91 6.91
CA THR A 71 3.61 -5.22 7.08
C THR A 71 4.43 -4.12 6.42
N SER A 72 5.40 -3.56 7.15
CA SER A 72 6.31 -2.54 6.63
C SER A 72 7.77 -2.95 6.85
N GLN A 73 8.61 -2.74 5.85
CA GLN A 73 10.06 -2.88 5.91
C GLN A 73 10.69 -1.65 5.23
N LEU A 74 10.75 -0.56 5.99
CA LEU A 74 11.28 0.75 5.56
C LEU A 74 12.64 1.02 6.21
N SER A 75 13.34 2.06 5.75
CA SER A 75 14.67 2.40 6.25
C SER A 75 14.70 2.74 7.73
N SER A 76 15.47 2.01 8.53
CA SER A 76 15.62 2.27 9.98
C SER A 76 16.54 3.47 10.29
N SER A 77 17.03 4.17 9.28
CA SER A 77 17.87 5.35 9.46
C SER A 77 17.08 6.50 10.10
N HIS A 78 17.65 7.14 11.12
CA HIS A 78 17.08 8.37 11.70
C HIS A 78 16.99 9.53 10.71
N SER A 79 17.71 9.48 9.58
CA SER A 79 17.62 10.49 8.53
C SER A 79 16.58 10.15 7.45
N SER A 80 15.99 8.96 7.49
CA SER A 80 15.00 8.56 6.49
C SER A 80 13.71 9.34 6.68
N LYS A 81 13.06 9.65 5.56
CA LYS A 81 11.71 10.22 5.52
C LYS A 81 10.69 9.23 4.98
N ASP A 82 11.06 7.96 4.87
CA ASP A 82 10.15 6.91 4.48
C ASP A 82 9.08 6.73 5.55
N SER A 83 7.81 6.74 5.14
CA SER A 83 6.71 6.63 6.08
C SER A 83 5.51 5.94 5.48
N VAL A 84 4.81 5.19 6.32
CA VAL A 84 3.44 4.75 6.05
C VAL A 84 2.50 5.30 7.12
N GLU A 85 1.48 5.99 6.66
CA GLU A 85 0.48 6.67 7.47
C GLU A 85 -0.89 6.05 7.19
N VAL A 86 -1.66 5.78 8.25
CA VAL A 86 -3.01 5.22 8.14
C VAL A 86 -3.98 6.17 8.83
N TYR A 87 -4.97 6.63 8.06
CA TYR A 87 -6.02 7.55 8.48
C TYR A 87 -7.37 6.85 8.50
N ASP A 88 -8.13 7.08 9.56
CA ASP A 88 -9.59 6.91 9.58
C ASP A 88 -10.21 8.00 8.72
N VAL A 89 -11.22 7.66 7.92
CA VAL A 89 -11.95 8.61 7.08
C VAL A 89 -13.42 8.67 7.51
N GLU A 90 -13.84 9.80 8.04
CA GLU A 90 -15.24 10.11 8.36
C GLU A 90 -15.74 11.19 7.42
N SER A 91 -16.70 10.87 6.57
CA SER A 91 -17.19 11.77 5.51
C SER A 91 -16.07 12.28 4.60
N SER A 92 -15.46 13.43 4.92
CA SER A 92 -14.33 14.02 4.21
C SER A 92 -13.16 14.40 5.13
N GLU A 93 -13.20 14.03 6.40
CA GLU A 93 -12.16 14.33 7.38
C GLU A 93 -11.21 13.15 7.55
N LEU A 94 -9.89 13.42 7.52
CA LEU A 94 -8.84 12.44 7.75
C LEU A 94 -8.38 12.54 9.20
N SER A 95 -8.58 11.46 9.96
CA SER A 95 -8.12 11.32 11.33
C SER A 95 -6.96 10.33 11.39
N LEU A 96 -5.76 10.81 11.69
CA LEU A 96 -4.59 9.94 11.77
C LEU A 96 -4.76 8.89 12.89
N ILE A 97 -4.75 7.61 12.51
CA ILE A 97 -4.77 6.50 13.48
C ILE A 97 -3.34 6.19 13.90
N THR A 98 -2.44 6.12 12.91
CA THR A 98 -1.07 5.69 13.15
C THR A 98 -0.10 6.21 12.10
N ILE A 99 1.08 6.60 12.57
CA ILE A 99 2.29 6.76 11.77
C ILE A 99 3.19 5.56 12.10
N ARG A 100 3.72 4.89 11.09
CA ARG A 100 4.75 3.87 11.26
C ARG A 100 6.00 4.30 10.51
N LEU A 101 7.02 4.60 11.31
CA LEU A 101 8.39 4.81 10.85
C LEU A 101 9.13 3.48 11.05
N ALA A 102 9.52 2.85 9.94
CA ALA A 102 10.61 1.88 9.89
C ALA A 102 10.70 0.82 11.00
N LEU A 103 9.60 0.14 11.28
CA LEU A 103 9.60 -1.06 12.12
C LEU A 103 9.24 -2.26 11.25
N GLN A 104 10.12 -3.28 11.23
CA GLN A 104 9.95 -4.57 10.56
C GLN A 104 8.85 -5.41 11.23
N ASN A 105 7.65 -4.86 11.35
CA ASN A 105 6.57 -5.44 12.13
C ASN A 105 5.28 -5.48 11.32
N THR A 106 4.54 -6.58 11.46
CA THR A 106 3.15 -6.65 11.03
C THR A 106 2.27 -6.07 12.14
N SER A 107 1.44 -5.09 11.80
CA SER A 107 0.45 -4.49 12.70
C SER A 107 -0.94 -4.69 12.15
N THR A 108 -1.89 -5.02 13.04
CA THR A 108 -3.32 -5.01 12.71
C THR A 108 -3.91 -3.66 13.11
N VAL A 109 -4.61 -3.01 12.19
CA VAL A 109 -5.35 -1.75 12.38
C VAL A 109 -6.82 -2.02 12.13
N PHE A 110 -7.68 -1.52 13.02
CA PHE A 110 -9.13 -1.50 12.84
C PHE A 110 -9.55 -0.06 12.62
N SER A 111 -10.36 0.20 11.59
CA SER A 111 -10.97 1.51 11.40
C SER A 111 -12.08 1.75 12.43
N LYS A 112 -12.29 3.02 12.77
CA LYS A 112 -13.46 3.47 13.54
C LYS A 112 -14.69 3.62 12.64
N PHE A 113 -14.47 4.01 11.39
CA PHE A 113 -15.50 4.23 10.38
C PHE A 113 -15.41 3.18 9.28
N ARG A 114 -16.17 3.39 8.20
CA ARG A 114 -16.20 2.48 7.04
C ARG A 114 -14.95 2.59 6.15
N SER A 115 -14.14 3.62 6.31
CA SER A 115 -13.09 3.94 5.35
C SER A 115 -11.74 4.20 6.02
N LEU A 116 -10.69 3.69 5.36
CA LEU A 116 -9.29 4.02 5.67
C LEU A 116 -8.63 4.69 4.46
N TYR A 117 -7.70 5.60 4.73
CA TYR A 117 -6.72 6.06 3.75
C TYR A 117 -5.32 5.67 4.20
N ILE A 118 -4.58 4.99 3.33
CA ILE A 118 -3.20 4.59 3.57
C ILE A 118 -2.32 5.40 2.63
N LEU A 119 -1.35 6.13 3.18
CA LEU A 119 -0.38 6.92 2.44
C LEU A 119 1.02 6.37 2.68
N PHE A 120 1.71 5.97 1.61
CA PHE A 120 3.11 5.56 1.65
C PHE A 120 3.97 6.55 0.87
N THR A 121 5.03 7.04 1.49
CA THR A 121 6.01 7.93 0.88
C THR A 121 7.41 7.39 1.03
N SER A 122 8.22 7.51 -0.02
CA SER A 122 9.66 7.23 0.02
C SER A 122 10.50 8.47 -0.25
N ASP A 123 11.66 8.53 0.38
CA ASP A 123 12.65 9.59 0.20
C ASP A 123 13.55 9.33 -1.02
N ASP A 124 14.65 10.08 -1.14
CA ASP A 124 15.55 10.02 -2.30
C ASP A 124 16.56 8.86 -2.24
N LYS A 125 16.46 7.99 -1.23
CA LYS A 125 17.36 6.87 -0.99
C LYS A 125 16.55 5.61 -0.66
N THR A 126 16.99 4.48 -1.21
CA THR A 126 16.44 3.18 -0.81
C THR A 126 17.54 2.13 -0.90
N SER A 127 17.51 1.14 -0.01
CA SER A 127 18.38 -0.03 -0.02
C SER A 127 17.60 -1.31 -0.35
N PRO A 128 18.25 -2.37 -0.88
CA PRO A 128 17.55 -3.63 -1.18
C PRO A 128 16.93 -4.33 0.05
N SER A 129 17.35 -3.96 1.27
CA SER A 129 16.74 -4.45 2.51
C SER A 129 15.40 -3.76 2.83
N GLU A 130 15.09 -2.66 2.17
CA GLU A 130 13.88 -1.86 2.39
C GLU A 130 12.81 -2.32 1.39
N GLN A 131 12.09 -3.38 1.75
CA GLN A 131 11.15 -4.08 0.86
C GLN A 131 9.87 -3.29 0.59
N GLY A 132 9.50 -2.37 1.49
CA GLY A 132 8.37 -1.45 1.33
C GLY A 132 7.20 -1.78 2.23
N ILE A 133 5.99 -1.77 1.69
CA ILE A 133 4.79 -2.17 2.42
C ILE A 133 4.01 -3.25 1.68
N PHE A 134 3.39 -4.13 2.46
CA PHE A 134 2.39 -5.09 2.00
C PHE A 134 1.25 -5.11 2.99
N ALA A 135 0.03 -5.11 2.47
CA ALA A 135 -1.16 -5.11 3.29
C ALA A 135 -2.18 -6.13 2.79
N THR A 136 -2.86 -6.73 3.77
CA THR A 136 -4.05 -7.54 3.57
C THR A 136 -5.22 -6.86 4.29
N TYR A 137 -6.39 -6.80 3.67
CA TYR A 137 -7.54 -6.13 4.26
C TYR A 137 -8.86 -6.87 3.99
N THR A 138 -9.81 -6.67 4.90
CA THR A 138 -11.15 -7.26 4.86
C THR A 138 -12.15 -6.37 5.62
N ALA A 139 -13.43 -6.53 5.32
CA ALA A 139 -14.53 -5.88 6.04
C ALA A 139 -15.08 -6.81 7.14
N ILE A 140 -15.17 -6.28 8.36
CA ILE A 140 -15.69 -6.97 9.54
C ILE A 140 -17.02 -6.33 9.92
N SER A 141 -18.07 -7.14 10.07
CA SER A 141 -19.40 -6.66 10.49
C SER A 141 -19.34 -6.06 11.89
N THR A 142 -20.01 -4.93 12.07
CA THR A 142 -20.16 -4.27 13.38
C THR A 142 -21.29 -4.86 14.22
N GLY A 143 -22.06 -5.82 13.67
CA GLY A 143 -23.20 -6.45 14.35
C GLY A 143 -24.41 -5.54 14.53
N LYS A 144 -24.41 -4.34 13.91
CA LYS A 144 -25.59 -3.47 13.82
C LYS A 144 -26.36 -3.86 12.56
N GLY A 145 -27.48 -4.56 12.75
CA GLY A 145 -28.40 -4.99 11.69
C GLY A 145 -29.77 -5.23 12.28
#